data_AF-A0A7J4UKC8-F1
#
_entry.id   AF-A0A7J4UKC8-F1
#
_cell.length_a   1.000
_cell.length_b   1.000
_cell.length_c   1.000
_cell.angle_alpha   90.00
_cell.angle_beta   90.00
_cell.angle_gamma   90.00
#
_symmetry.space_group_name_H-M   'P 1'
#
loop_
_entity.id
_entity.type
_entity.pdbx_description
1 polymer ?
#
loop_
_entity_poly.entity_id
_entity_poly.type
_entity_poly.pdbx_seq_one_letter_code
_entity_poly.pdbx_strand_id
1 'polypeptide(L)'
;NDFLKTQLVAKNVITRIEWEDAAHLVSYIYAKDTHFTELKNSEIMKDRLEVLSSMEQYIGRFWSEKDIRKTVLKQSESEQSRLDREIKKEKKEQDEDENNGEEQGFPPPGNPPQFNPPQPPPPPRPTPDPSGSVEEPTNSNIVPVGSRTQK
;
A
#
# COMPACT_ATOMS: atom_id res chain seq x y z
N ASN A 1 -21.41 -13.02 47.44
CA ASN A 1 -19.94 -12.89 47.32
C ASN A 1 -19.28 -13.30 48.66
N ASP A 2 -19.69 -14.43 49.24
CA ASP A 2 -19.30 -14.78 50.61
C ASP A 2 -18.04 -15.64 50.68
N PHE A 3 -17.77 -16.40 49.62
CA PHE A 3 -16.58 -17.22 49.51
C PHE A 3 -15.31 -16.37 49.45
N LEU A 4 -15.28 -15.36 48.57
CA LEU A 4 -14.14 -14.44 48.44
C LEU A 4 -13.95 -13.59 49.70
N LYS A 5 -15.03 -13.06 50.29
CA LYS A 5 -15.01 -12.37 51.59
C LYS A 5 -14.33 -13.21 52.67
N THR A 6 -14.81 -14.45 52.84
CA THR A 6 -14.32 -15.35 53.89
C THR A 6 -12.84 -15.69 53.67
N GLN A 7 -12.44 -15.93 52.43
CA GLN A 7 -11.04 -16.23 52.10
C GLN A 7 -10.09 -15.05 52.32
N LEU A 8 -10.48 -13.83 51.94
CA LEU A 8 -9.64 -12.64 52.12
C LEU A 8 -9.47 -12.28 53.60
N VAL A 9 -10.53 -12.44 54.40
CA VAL A 9 -10.47 -12.27 55.86
C VAL A 9 -9.64 -13.36 56.53
N ALA A 10 -9.79 -14.63 56.13
CA ALA A 10 -9.00 -15.75 56.67
C ALA A 10 -7.50 -15.64 56.35
N LYS A 11 -7.16 -15.05 55.20
CA LYS A 11 -5.78 -14.76 54.81
C LYS A 11 -5.25 -13.42 55.35
N ASN A 12 -6.06 -12.71 56.14
CA ASN A 12 -5.72 -11.43 56.75
C ASN A 12 -5.28 -10.35 55.75
N VAL A 13 -5.84 -10.38 54.52
CA VAL A 13 -5.56 -9.40 53.45
C VAL A 13 -6.40 -8.14 53.63
N ILE A 14 -7.63 -8.28 54.13
CA ILE A 14 -8.56 -7.19 54.43
C ILE A 14 -9.32 -7.49 55.72
N THR A 15 -9.78 -6.45 56.40
CA THR A 15 -10.70 -6.58 57.54
C THR A 15 -12.16 -6.70 57.09
N ARG A 16 -13.04 -7.16 57.99
CA ARG A 16 -14.47 -7.33 57.69
C ARG A 16 -15.17 -6.01 57.35
N ILE A 17 -14.68 -4.89 57.90
CA ILE A 17 -15.24 -3.55 57.71
C ILE A 17 -14.83 -3.01 56.33
N GLU A 18 -13.55 -3.13 55.98
CA GLU A 18 -13.02 -2.70 54.66
C GLU A 18 -13.64 -3.48 53.49
N TRP A 19 -14.09 -4.72 53.72
CA TRP A 19 -14.82 -5.48 52.71
C TRP A 19 -16.12 -4.80 52.29
N GLU A 20 -16.81 -4.07 53.17
CA GLU A 20 -18.08 -3.43 52.81
C GLU A 20 -17.88 -2.35 51.75
N ASP A 21 -16.80 -1.57 51.87
CA ASP A 21 -16.43 -0.56 50.86
C ASP A 21 -15.87 -1.21 49.59
N ALA A 22 -15.02 -2.25 49.74
CA ALA A 22 -14.38 -2.92 48.62
C ALA A 22 -15.35 -3.80 47.80
N ALA A 23 -16.42 -4.33 48.41
CA ALA A 23 -17.36 -5.21 47.75
C ALA A 23 -18.03 -4.57 46.53
N HIS A 24 -18.21 -3.24 46.55
CA HIS A 24 -18.77 -2.48 45.44
C HIS A 24 -17.82 -2.35 44.24
N LEU A 25 -16.51 -2.51 44.47
CA LEU A 25 -15.48 -2.43 43.43
C LEU A 25 -15.21 -3.78 42.76
N VAL A 26 -15.66 -4.88 43.36
CA VAL A 26 -15.40 -6.24 42.86
C VAL A 26 -16.47 -6.64 41.85
N SER A 27 -16.11 -6.64 40.57
CA SER A 27 -16.92 -7.22 39.49
C SER A 27 -16.33 -8.53 38.99
N TYR A 28 -17.16 -9.56 38.82
CA TYR A 28 -16.75 -10.81 38.18
C TYR A 28 -16.89 -10.69 36.66
N ILE A 29 -15.78 -10.91 35.95
CA ILE A 29 -15.78 -11.02 34.48
C ILE A 29 -15.71 -12.51 34.15
N TYR A 30 -16.80 -13.05 33.61
CA TYR A 30 -16.85 -14.44 33.14
C TYR A 30 -16.30 -14.53 31.72
N ALA A 31 -15.55 -15.60 31.43
CA ALA A 31 -15.14 -15.91 30.07
C ALA A 31 -16.39 -16.19 29.23
N LYS A 32 -16.60 -15.39 28.18
CA LYS A 32 -17.64 -15.62 27.19
C LYS A 32 -17.08 -16.49 26.09
N ASP A 33 -17.93 -17.31 25.48
CA ASP A 33 -17.56 -18.08 24.31
C ASP A 33 -17.15 -17.12 23.18
N THR A 34 -15.88 -17.22 22.76
CA THR A 34 -15.31 -16.40 21.69
C THR A 34 -15.99 -16.70 20.35
N HIS A 35 -16.29 -17.98 20.07
CA HIS A 35 -16.79 -18.41 18.77
C HIS A 35 -18.18 -17.84 18.48
N PHE A 36 -19.10 -17.93 19.46
CA PHE A 36 -20.44 -17.35 19.28
C PHE A 36 -20.40 -15.81 19.24
N THR A 37 -19.48 -15.18 19.97
CA THR A 37 -19.30 -13.73 19.94
C THR A 37 -18.80 -13.25 18.57
N GLU A 38 -17.82 -13.95 18.00
CA GLU A 38 -17.28 -13.67 16.67
C GLU A 38 -18.31 -13.90 15.56
N LEU A 39 -19.05 -15.02 15.62
CA LEU A 39 -20.11 -15.31 14.66
C LEU A 39 -21.18 -14.22 14.67
N LYS A 40 -21.66 -13.85 15.86
CA LYS A 40 -22.66 -12.79 16.01
C LYS A 40 -22.16 -11.44 15.49
N ASN A 41 -20.91 -11.09 15.78
CA ASN A 41 -20.32 -9.84 15.28
C ASN A 41 -20.18 -9.86 13.76
N SER A 42 -19.87 -11.01 13.16
CA SER A 42 -19.76 -11.18 11.71
C SER A 42 -21.12 -11.04 11.02
N GLU A 43 -22.18 -11.65 11.58
CA GLU A 43 -23.55 -11.49 11.08
C GLU A 43 -24.00 -10.02 11.17
N ILE A 44 -23.81 -9.37 12.32
CA ILE A 44 -24.15 -7.95 12.50
C ILE A 44 -23.38 -7.06 11.52
N MET A 45 -22.10 -7.36 11.27
CA MET A 45 -21.30 -6.59 10.33
C MET A 45 -21.83 -6.74 8.90
N LYS A 46 -22.17 -7.96 8.49
CA LYS A 46 -22.76 -8.23 7.17
C LYS A 46 -24.05 -7.44 6.97
N ASP A 47 -24.97 -7.48 7.95
CA ASP A 47 -26.24 -6.75 7.89
C ASP A 47 -26.01 -5.23 7.78
N ARG A 48 -25.03 -4.69 8.51
CA ARG A 48 -24.68 -3.25 8.43
C ARG A 48 -24.17 -2.86 7.05
N LEU A 49 -23.36 -3.71 6.42
CA LEU A 49 -22.83 -3.46 5.08
C LEU A 49 -23.94 -3.52 4.01
N GLU A 50 -24.88 -4.46 4.15
CA GLU A 50 -26.06 -4.54 3.28
C GLU A 50 -26.91 -3.26 3.36
N VAL A 51 -27.19 -2.79 4.59
CA VAL A 51 -27.90 -1.53 4.80
C VAL A 51 -27.12 -0.35 4.22
N LEU A 52 -25.80 -0.28 4.44
CA LEU A 52 -24.96 0.80 3.93
C LEU A 52 -25.00 0.87 2.39
N SER A 53 -24.93 -0.27 1.71
CA SER A 53 -25.02 -0.35 0.25
C SER A 53 -26.36 0.20 -0.27
N SER A 54 -27.47 -0.11 0.41
CA SER A 54 -28.79 0.44 0.04
C SER A 54 -28.91 1.96 0.24
N MET A 55 -28.14 2.51 1.20
CA MET A 55 -28.19 3.92 1.59
C MET A 55 -27.21 4.80 0.81
N GLU A 56 -26.22 4.23 0.14
CA GLU A 56 -25.12 4.95 -0.54
C GLU A 56 -25.62 6.05 -1.49
N GLN A 57 -26.67 5.76 -2.26
CA GLN A 57 -27.32 6.69 -3.20
C GLN A 57 -27.94 7.95 -2.54
N TYR A 58 -28.14 7.93 -1.22
CA TYR A 58 -28.75 9.01 -0.45
C TYR A 58 -27.72 9.81 0.36
N ILE A 59 -26.46 9.36 0.37
CA ILE A 59 -25.35 10.06 1.04
C ILE A 59 -25.12 11.41 0.35
N GLY A 60 -25.01 12.47 1.15
CA GLY A 60 -24.87 13.84 0.66
C GLY A 60 -26.18 14.53 0.25
N ARG A 61 -27.28 13.78 0.09
CA ARG A 61 -28.62 14.33 -0.18
C ARG A 61 -29.46 14.43 1.09
N PHE A 62 -29.55 13.35 1.85
CA PHE A 62 -30.40 13.27 3.05
C PHE A 62 -29.60 13.03 4.33
N TRP A 63 -28.44 12.39 4.24
CA TRP A 63 -27.59 12.10 5.38
C TRP A 63 -26.14 12.48 5.09
N SER A 64 -25.43 12.92 6.13
CA SER A 64 -23.99 13.05 6.09
C SER A 64 -23.32 11.69 6.28
N GLU A 65 -22.10 11.52 5.75
CA GLU A 65 -21.30 10.31 5.99
C GLU A 65 -21.10 10.06 7.49
N LYS A 66 -20.85 11.12 8.26
CA LYS A 66 -20.64 11.04 9.71
C LYS A 66 -21.86 10.48 10.44
N ASP A 67 -23.06 10.91 10.05
CA ASP A 67 -24.31 10.46 10.67
C ASP A 67 -24.57 8.97 10.42
N ILE A 68 -24.27 8.49 9.20
CA ILE A 68 -24.40 7.06 8.85
C ILE A 68 -23.36 6.22 9.58
N ARG A 69 -22.11 6.68 9.66
CA ARG A 69 -21.04 6.01 10.43
C ARG A 69 -21.43 5.85 11.91
N LYS A 70 -22.07 6.86 12.48
CA LYS A 70 -22.57 6.81 13.87
C LYS A 70 -23.81 5.91 14.02
N THR A 71 -24.75 5.98 13.08
CA THR A 71 -26.07 5.33 13.23
C THR A 71 -26.05 3.86 12.81
N VAL A 72 -25.47 3.56 11.65
CA VAL A 72 -25.45 2.22 11.02
C VAL A 72 -24.22 1.46 11.49
N LEU A 73 -23.02 2.02 11.31
CA LEU A 73 -21.77 1.34 11.66
C LEU A 73 -21.46 1.35 13.17
N LYS A 74 -22.18 2.17 13.95
CA LYS A 74 -21.99 2.33 15.41
C LYS A 74 -20.56 2.71 15.81
N GLN A 75 -19.85 3.43 14.94
CA GLN A 75 -18.49 3.89 15.22
C GLN A 75 -18.52 5.04 16.23
N SER A 76 -17.65 4.98 17.23
CA SER A 76 -17.42 6.09 18.15
C SER A 76 -16.65 7.24 17.48
N GLU A 77 -16.72 8.43 18.06
CA GLU A 77 -16.05 9.61 17.50
C GLU A 77 -14.52 9.49 17.53
N SER A 78 -13.98 8.79 18.53
CA SER A 78 -12.54 8.49 18.61
C SER A 78 -12.11 7.50 17.53
N GLU A 79 -12.93 6.49 17.23
CA GLU A 79 -12.66 5.55 16.14
C GLU A 79 -12.72 6.22 14.77
N GLN A 80 -13.72 7.07 14.52
CA GLN A 80 -13.83 7.82 13.27
C GLN A 80 -12.57 8.67 13.02
N SER A 81 -12.11 9.42 14.03
CA SER A 81 -10.92 10.24 13.89
C SER A 81 -9.64 9.43 13.66
N ARG A 82 -9.51 8.26 14.30
CA ARG A 82 -8.39 7.34 14.08
C ARG A 82 -8.39 6.82 12.64
N LEU A 83 -9.54 6.34 12.16
CA LEU A 83 -9.69 5.81 10.81
C LEU A 83 -9.47 6.86 9.73
N ASP A 84 -10.02 8.07 9.90
CA ASP A 84 -9.82 9.15 8.94
C ASP A 84 -8.33 9.56 8.85
N ARG A 85 -7.60 9.48 9.96
CA ARG A 85 -6.14 9.71 9.97
C ARG A 85 -5.39 8.62 9.23
N GLU A 86 -5.77 7.37 9.43
CA GLU A 86 -5.18 6.20 8.78
C GLU A 86 -5.42 6.23 7.27
N ILE A 87 -6.68 6.42 6.84
CA ILE A 87 -7.06 6.58 5.43
C ILE A 87 -6.31 7.75 4.78
N LYS A 88 -6.17 8.88 5.48
CA LYS A 88 -5.40 10.03 4.96
C LYS A 88 -3.93 9.70 4.78
N LYS A 89 -3.36 8.90 5.70
CA LYS A 89 -1.97 8.46 5.63
C LYS A 89 -1.78 7.49 4.45
N GLU A 90 -2.64 6.48 4.32
CA GLU A 90 -2.64 5.52 3.21
C GLU A 90 -2.75 6.23 1.85
N LYS A 91 -3.66 7.20 1.74
CA LYS A 91 -3.81 7.99 0.51
C LYS A 91 -2.54 8.79 0.18
N LYS A 92 -1.92 9.41 1.19
CA LYS A 92 -0.68 10.18 0.99
C LYS A 92 0.50 9.29 0.58
N GLU A 93 0.63 8.12 1.20
CA GLU A 93 1.67 7.15 0.83
C GLU A 93 1.44 6.64 -0.61
N GLN A 94 0.19 6.35 -0.98
CA GLN A 94 -0.15 5.96 -2.35
C GLN A 94 0.17 7.07 -3.37
N ASP A 95 -0.19 8.32 -3.08
CA ASP A 95 0.11 9.47 -3.95
C ASP A 95 1.64 9.70 -4.07
N GLU A 96 2.42 9.41 -3.02
CA GLU A 96 3.88 9.52 -3.00
C GLU A 96 4.56 8.39 -3.79
N ASP A 97 4.07 7.15 -3.69
CA ASP A 97 4.56 6.02 -4.47
C ASP A 97 4.25 6.17 -5.96
N GLU A 98 3.08 6.70 -6.31
CA GLU A 98 2.71 7.00 -7.71
C GLU A 98 3.56 8.14 -8.30
N ASN A 99 3.96 9.13 -7.49
CA ASN A 99 4.79 10.26 -7.93
C ASN A 99 6.30 9.96 -7.92
N ASN A 100 6.74 8.96 -7.16
CA ASN A 100 8.14 8.51 -7.09
C ASN A 100 8.42 7.26 -7.94
N GLY A 101 7.42 6.84 -8.74
CA GLY A 101 7.58 5.89 -9.84
C GLY A 101 8.47 6.47 -10.92
N GLU A 102 9.78 6.37 -10.71
CA GLU A 102 10.80 6.52 -11.73
C GLU A 102 10.37 5.78 -13.00
N GLU A 103 10.46 6.50 -14.12
CA GLU A 103 10.38 5.98 -15.48
C GLU A 103 11.37 4.82 -15.65
N GLN A 104 10.97 3.61 -15.26
CA GLN A 104 11.62 2.40 -15.73
C GLN A 104 11.28 2.32 -17.21
N GLY A 105 12.21 2.80 -18.02
CA GLY A 105 12.18 2.72 -19.47
C GLY A 105 11.97 1.28 -19.91
N PHE A 106 10.70 0.91 -20.07
CA PHE A 106 10.33 -0.15 -20.99
C PHE A 106 10.77 0.36 -22.36
N PRO A 107 11.71 -0.30 -23.06
CA PRO A 107 11.98 0.08 -24.44
C PRO A 107 10.64 0.04 -25.18
N PRO A 108 10.29 1.10 -25.94
CA PRO A 108 9.02 1.14 -26.65
C PRO A 108 8.91 -0.14 -27.49
N PRO A 109 7.71 -0.76 -27.58
CA PRO A 109 7.53 -1.92 -28.45
C PRO A 109 8.02 -1.52 -29.84
N GLY A 110 9.06 -2.20 -30.31
CA GLY A 110 9.69 -1.88 -31.57
C GLY A 110 8.63 -1.83 -32.67
N ASN A 111 8.66 -0.77 -33.48
CA ASN A 111 7.77 -0.66 -34.62
C ASN A 111 7.82 -1.97 -35.42
N PRO A 112 6.67 -2.56 -35.82
CA PRO A 112 6.68 -3.70 -36.72
C PRO A 112 7.46 -3.33 -37.98
N PRO A 113 8.28 -4.24 -38.53
CA PRO A 113 9.09 -3.93 -39.70
C PRO A 113 8.18 -3.46 -40.84
N GLN A 114 8.31 -2.19 -41.20
CA GLN A 114 7.64 -1.65 -42.37
C GLN A 114 8.38 -2.12 -43.62
N PHE A 115 7.65 -2.73 -44.55
CA PHE A 115 8.18 -3.10 -45.86
C PHE A 115 8.43 -1.82 -46.67
N ASN A 116 9.69 -1.38 -46.77
CA ASN A 116 10.06 -0.27 -47.63
C ASN A 116 10.22 -0.79 -49.07
N PRO A 117 9.44 -0.32 -50.06
CA PRO A 117 9.69 -0.63 -51.46
C PRO A 117 11.06 -0.07 -51.88
N PRO A 118 11.78 -0.73 -52.81
CA PRO A 118 13.10 -0.28 -53.23
C PRO A 118 13.03 1.10 -53.89
N GLN A 119 13.85 2.04 -53.41
CA GLN A 119 14.03 3.35 -54.05
C GLN A 119 14.76 3.18 -55.39
N PRO A 120 14.42 3.99 -56.42
CA PRO A 120 15.17 4.01 -57.67
C PRO A 120 16.61 4.51 -57.43
N PRO A 121 17.59 4.04 -58.22
CA PRO A 121 18.99 4.38 -58.00
C PRO A 121 19.25 5.88 -58.17
N PRO A 122 20.18 6.46 -57.38
CA PRO A 122 20.56 7.86 -57.52
C PRO A 122 21.26 8.12 -58.86
N PRO A 123 21.15 9.35 -59.42
CA PRO A 123 21.81 9.70 -60.68
C PRO A 123 23.34 9.63 -60.55
N PRO A 124 24.06 9.29 -61.64
CA PRO A 124 25.51 9.15 -61.60
C PRO A 124 26.20 10.46 -61.24
N ARG A 125 27.18 10.38 -60.34
CA ARG A 125 27.99 11.51 -59.89
C ARG A 125 28.88 12.01 -61.05
N PRO A 126 29.03 13.34 -61.26
CA PRO A 126 29.98 13.87 -62.25
C PRO A 126 31.41 13.47 -61.89
N THR A 127 32.16 12.95 -62.85
CA THR A 127 33.58 12.62 -62.72
C THR A 127 34.43 13.89 -62.73
N PRO A 128 35.32 14.13 -61.75
CA PRO A 128 36.37 15.14 -61.87
C PRO A 128 37.50 14.61 -62.77
N ASP A 129 37.90 15.43 -63.75
CA ASP A 129 38.95 15.17 -64.75
C ASP A 129 40.35 14.95 -64.13
N PRO A 130 41.27 14.24 -64.82
CA PRO A 130 42.57 13.85 -64.32
C PRO A 130 43.65 14.89 -64.63
N SER A 131 44.13 15.64 -63.64
CA SER A 131 45.43 16.31 -63.75
C SER A 131 46.05 16.69 -62.40
N GLY A 132 47.09 15.93 -62.03
CA GLY A 132 48.33 16.37 -61.37
C GLY A 132 48.28 17.13 -60.04
N SER A 133 48.73 16.49 -58.94
CA SER A 133 50.04 16.72 -58.30
C SER A 133 50.12 16.01 -56.94
N VAL A 134 51.33 15.51 -56.66
CA VAL A 134 51.74 14.59 -55.59
C VAL A 134 51.95 15.32 -54.27
N GLU A 135 51.66 14.68 -53.12
CA GLU A 135 52.48 14.73 -51.88
C GLU A 135 51.96 13.72 -50.82
N GLU A 136 52.77 12.70 -50.54
CA GLU A 136 52.83 11.90 -49.29
C GLU A 136 53.95 12.47 -48.39
N PRO A 137 54.28 11.97 -47.17
CA PRO A 137 53.63 11.04 -46.22
C PRO A 137 53.57 11.67 -44.80
N THR A 138 53.12 11.04 -43.70
CA THR A 138 53.91 10.22 -42.75
C THR A 138 52.94 9.53 -41.76
N ASN A 139 52.92 8.19 -41.68
CA ASN A 139 53.57 7.36 -40.64
C ASN A 139 53.26 7.83 -39.20
N SER A 140 52.85 7.03 -38.21
CA SER A 140 53.19 5.64 -37.89
C SER A 140 52.41 5.26 -36.62
N ASN A 141 51.76 4.10 -36.56
CA ASN A 141 52.03 3.14 -35.48
C ASN A 141 51.43 1.77 -35.79
N ILE A 142 52.31 0.81 -36.03
CA ILE A 142 52.04 -0.62 -36.17
C ILE A 142 52.35 -1.27 -34.81
N VAL A 143 51.31 -1.92 -34.25
CA VAL A 143 51.20 -3.15 -33.42
C VAL A 143 52.48 -3.76 -32.77
N PRO A 144 52.35 -4.51 -31.65
CA PRO A 144 52.10 -5.96 -31.84
C PRO A 144 51.19 -6.66 -30.82
N VAL A 145 50.58 -7.72 -31.35
CA VAL A 145 49.99 -8.88 -30.69
C VAL A 145 51.07 -9.67 -29.91
N GLY A 146 50.75 -10.20 -28.73
CA GLY A 146 51.62 -11.15 -28.02
C GLY A 146 51.10 -11.65 -26.68
N SER A 147 50.67 -12.91 -26.68
CA SER A 147 50.19 -13.78 -25.59
C SER A 147 51.19 -13.95 -24.41
N ARG A 148 50.70 -14.21 -23.18
CA ARG A 148 51.20 -15.28 -22.24
C ARG A 148 50.46 -15.32 -20.87
N THR A 149 49.71 -16.41 -20.67
CA THR A 149 49.73 -17.37 -19.53
C THR A 149 50.16 -16.97 -18.10
N GLN A 150 49.31 -17.40 -17.14
CA GLN A 150 49.51 -17.81 -15.73
C GLN A 150 49.77 -16.78 -14.62
N LYS A 151 48.90 -16.79 -13.60
CA LYS A 151 49.11 -17.56 -12.35
C LYS A 151 47.77 -18.01 -11.77
#